data_AF-A0AAW2FDE0-F1
#
_entry.id   AF-A0AAW2FDE0-F1
#
_cell.length_a   1.000
_cell.length_b   1.000
_cell.length_c   1.000
_cell.angle_alpha   90.00
_cell.angle_beta   90.00
_cell.angle_gamma   90.00
#
_symmetry.space_group_name_H-M   'P 1'
#
loop_
_entity.id
_entity.type
_entity.pdbx_description
1 polymer ?
#
loop_
_entity_poly.entity_id
_entity_poly.type
_entity_poly.pdbx_seq_one_letter_code
_entity_poly.pdbx_strand_id
1 'polypeptide(L)'
;MLQATPEQLNVMPYHEDSDVVNLINLCTVMSQVFNKIFLYDFCLTDITSPGQKRFKKQAKFLANFILYTMHKKSKFNDKLEFIQTMSKQLEEMKEKKAQTSELINKKIMHKAKQVDMIQKLEDDLKGLQSRMEKINKKTVEIEAVKNNVEKKNKKAKELYGSSKTIAVNLTKKITEIQSQVVHSPEKHQSRLDELKKQYKLKEEERAYKQEHIQEKKQYIKQIEEKLNFVQKITEDFSILSDTYTEHSNKRTELNDVKKEIDSLNTIMNKQQTKLAKHKDQVNVEKHKLQINYEEDIIPLQKLHSLLLSDKKKQKIELDKAQECYNEKYMKRNKLQTDIKKVEQETEIFMSNCQKAYDSELVCEAKLRQSWV
;
A
#
# COMPACT_ATOMS: atom_id res chain seq x y z
N MET A 1 6.16 -45.30 16.18
CA MET A 1 5.65 -46.47 16.93
C MET A 1 4.60 -47.14 16.05
N LEU A 2 4.77 -48.42 15.70
CA LEU A 2 3.71 -49.20 15.07
C LEU A 2 2.62 -49.42 16.13
N GLN A 3 1.40 -48.95 15.90
CA GLN A 3 0.30 -49.14 16.85
C GLN A 3 -0.21 -50.59 16.83
N ALA A 4 -0.52 -51.12 18.01
CA ALA A 4 -1.12 -52.44 18.17
C ALA A 4 -2.50 -52.48 17.49
N THR A 5 -2.84 -53.60 16.85
CA THR A 5 -4.16 -53.75 16.23
C THR A 5 -5.25 -53.88 17.30
N PRO A 6 -6.52 -53.57 16.98
CA PRO A 6 -7.64 -53.70 17.92
C PRO A 6 -7.78 -55.11 18.51
N GLU A 7 -7.41 -56.14 17.75
CA GLU A 7 -7.41 -57.53 18.21
C GLU A 7 -6.26 -57.81 19.21
N GLN A 8 -5.09 -57.19 19.02
CA GLN A 8 -3.96 -57.30 19.95
C GLN A 8 -4.25 -56.58 21.27
N LEU A 9 -4.96 -55.44 21.22
CA LEU A 9 -5.37 -54.67 22.40
C LEU A 9 -6.41 -55.41 23.27
N ASN A 10 -7.26 -56.26 22.66
CA ASN A 10 -8.24 -57.07 23.39
C ASN A 10 -7.63 -58.24 24.18
N VAL A 11 -6.42 -58.69 23.83
CA VAL A 11 -5.73 -59.81 24.48
C VAL A 11 -4.70 -59.32 25.51
N MET A 12 -4.41 -58.02 25.56
CA MET A 12 -3.39 -57.40 26.42
C MET A 12 -3.98 -56.44 27.47
N PRO A 13 -4.30 -56.91 28.69
CA PRO A 13 -4.70 -56.04 29.79
C PRO A 13 -3.54 -55.31 30.50
N TYR A 14 -2.27 -55.68 30.26
CA TYR A 14 -1.10 -55.13 30.97
C TYR A 14 -0.03 -54.53 30.04
N HIS A 15 0.67 -53.49 30.53
CA HIS A 15 1.68 -52.72 29.78
C HIS A 15 2.98 -53.52 29.49
N GLU A 16 3.22 -54.61 30.22
CA GLU A 16 4.44 -55.45 30.10
C GLU A 16 4.47 -56.29 28.81
N ASP A 17 3.32 -56.53 28.17
CA ASP A 17 3.23 -57.31 26.92
C ASP A 17 3.55 -56.50 25.65
N SER A 18 3.84 -55.19 25.80
CA SER A 18 4.14 -54.27 24.69
C SER A 18 5.36 -54.70 23.87
N ASP A 19 6.40 -55.21 24.52
CA ASP A 19 7.63 -55.64 23.83
C ASP A 19 7.41 -56.89 22.99
N VAL A 20 6.56 -57.82 23.45
CA VAL A 20 6.20 -59.03 22.72
C VAL A 20 5.40 -58.68 21.46
N VAL A 21 4.46 -57.73 21.55
CA VAL A 21 3.71 -57.27 20.37
C VAL A 21 4.58 -56.49 19.40
N ASN A 22 5.47 -55.63 19.88
CA ASN A 22 6.44 -54.95 19.01
C ASN A 22 7.31 -55.97 18.25
N LEU A 23 7.72 -57.04 18.92
CA LEU A 23 8.50 -58.12 18.31
C LEU A 23 7.69 -58.92 17.28
N ILE A 24 6.43 -59.26 17.56
CA ILE A 24 5.53 -59.95 16.63
C ILE A 24 5.24 -59.07 15.40
N ASN A 25 4.98 -57.77 15.62
CA ASN A 25 4.74 -56.80 14.55
C ASN A 25 5.99 -56.63 13.67
N LEU A 26 7.17 -56.54 14.29
CA LEU A 26 8.44 -56.51 13.57
C LEU A 26 8.64 -57.79 12.75
N CYS A 27 8.41 -58.97 13.33
CA CYS A 27 8.51 -60.25 12.64
C CYS A 27 7.56 -60.33 11.46
N THR A 28 6.34 -59.83 11.60
CA THR A 28 5.31 -59.81 10.55
C THR A 28 5.73 -58.91 9.40
N VAL A 29 6.15 -57.68 9.68
CA VAL A 29 6.62 -56.73 8.66
C VAL A 29 7.85 -57.26 7.95
N MET A 30 8.83 -57.79 8.69
CA MET A 30 10.03 -58.39 8.11
C MET A 30 9.68 -59.59 7.22
N SER A 31 8.78 -60.47 7.66
CA SER A 31 8.32 -61.60 6.84
C SER A 31 7.72 -61.13 5.52
N GLN A 32 6.90 -60.08 5.53
CA GLN A 32 6.33 -59.51 4.31
C GLN A 32 7.40 -58.95 3.37
N VAL A 33 8.40 -58.24 3.91
CA VAL A 33 9.53 -57.71 3.12
C VAL A 33 10.37 -58.86 2.54
N PHE A 34 10.70 -59.86 3.36
CA PHE A 34 11.47 -61.02 2.96
C PHE A 34 10.76 -61.87 1.89
N ASN A 35 9.44 -62.04 2.01
CA ASN A 35 8.61 -62.69 0.99
C ASN A 35 8.73 -61.99 -0.39
N LYS A 36 8.84 -60.66 -0.41
CA LYS A 36 8.99 -59.88 -1.65
C LYS A 36 10.39 -60.00 -2.28
N ILE A 37 11.38 -60.42 -1.50
CA ILE A 37 12.76 -60.68 -1.98
C ILE A 37 13.10 -62.18 -2.03
N PHE A 38 12.08 -63.02 -2.18
CA PHE A 38 12.18 -64.48 -2.37
C PHE A 38 12.73 -65.26 -1.15
N LEU A 39 12.56 -64.71 0.05
CA LEU A 39 12.83 -65.39 1.33
C LEU A 39 11.51 -65.67 2.04
N TYR A 40 10.95 -66.87 1.82
CA TYR A 40 9.59 -67.22 2.24
C TYR A 40 9.46 -67.78 3.66
N ASP A 41 10.60 -68.15 4.26
CA ASP A 41 10.65 -68.92 5.50
C ASP A 41 11.08 -68.09 6.72
N PHE A 42 11.06 -66.76 6.65
CA PHE A 42 11.45 -65.89 7.76
C PHE A 42 10.54 -66.08 8.98
N CYS A 43 11.12 -66.26 10.15
CA CYS A 43 10.38 -66.53 11.38
C CYS A 43 10.99 -65.86 12.61
N LEU A 44 10.28 -65.90 13.74
CA LEU A 44 10.67 -65.19 14.96
C LEU A 44 12.08 -65.57 15.47
N THR A 45 12.49 -66.83 15.31
CA THR A 45 13.83 -67.30 15.71
C THR A 45 14.95 -66.64 14.91
N ASP A 46 14.66 -66.09 13.72
CA ASP A 46 15.64 -65.33 12.93
C ASP A 46 15.96 -63.97 13.53
N ILE A 47 15.09 -63.45 14.39
CA ILE A 47 15.29 -62.20 15.11
C ILE A 47 15.98 -62.49 16.45
N THR A 48 15.47 -63.47 17.20
CA THR A 48 15.90 -63.69 18.59
C THR A 48 17.13 -64.58 18.72
N SER A 49 17.37 -65.50 17.78
CA SER A 49 18.49 -66.46 17.85
C SER A 49 18.85 -67.01 16.46
N PRO A 50 19.36 -66.16 15.55
CA PRO A 50 19.63 -66.60 14.19
C PRO A 50 20.84 -67.54 14.15
N GLY A 51 20.67 -68.72 13.53
CA GLY A 51 21.79 -69.61 13.24
C GLY A 51 22.76 -68.97 12.24
N GLN A 52 24.08 -69.10 12.45
CA GLN A 52 25.10 -68.45 11.61
C GLN A 52 24.92 -68.69 10.09
N LYS A 53 24.63 -69.92 9.68
CA LYS A 53 24.38 -70.25 8.27
C LYS A 53 23.14 -69.55 7.71
N ARG A 54 22.08 -69.47 8.51
CA ARG A 54 20.79 -68.87 8.14
C ARG A 54 20.89 -67.35 8.06
N PHE A 55 21.52 -66.73 9.05
CA PHE A 55 21.84 -65.31 9.05
C PHE A 55 22.66 -64.90 7.81
N LYS A 56 23.73 -65.66 7.50
CA LYS A 56 24.59 -65.37 6.34
C LYS A 56 23.83 -65.47 5.02
N LYS A 57 22.88 -66.42 4.91
CA LYS A 57 21.98 -66.53 3.75
C LYS A 57 21.08 -65.31 3.65
N GLN A 58 20.38 -64.93 4.72
CA GLN A 58 19.48 -63.77 4.75
C GLN A 58 20.21 -62.46 4.40
N ALA A 59 21.38 -62.22 4.99
CA ALA A 59 22.23 -61.08 4.70
C ALA A 59 22.65 -61.02 3.22
N LYS A 60 22.97 -62.16 2.61
CA LYS A 60 23.31 -62.24 1.18
C LYS A 60 22.13 -61.84 0.28
N PHE A 61 20.92 -62.31 0.58
CA PHE A 61 19.72 -61.93 -0.18
C PHE A 61 19.41 -60.43 -0.04
N LEU A 62 19.52 -59.87 1.16
CA LEU A 62 19.38 -58.43 1.39
C LEU A 62 20.42 -57.62 0.62
N ALA A 63 21.69 -58.01 0.68
CA ALA A 63 22.75 -57.34 -0.06
C ALA A 63 22.52 -57.37 -1.58
N ASN A 64 22.08 -58.52 -2.10
CA ASN A 64 21.73 -58.65 -3.52
C ASN A 64 20.53 -57.77 -3.91
N PHE A 65 19.51 -57.68 -3.04
CA PHE A 65 18.36 -56.82 -3.27
C PHE A 65 18.77 -55.34 -3.28
N ILE A 66 19.61 -54.90 -2.31
CA ILE A 66 20.13 -53.53 -2.26
C ILE A 66 20.94 -53.21 -3.53
N LEU A 67 21.79 -54.13 -3.97
CA LEU A 67 22.56 -53.93 -5.20
C LEU A 67 21.64 -53.80 -6.42
N TYR A 68 20.62 -54.66 -6.51
CA TYR A 68 19.60 -54.58 -7.56
C TYR A 68 18.86 -53.25 -7.54
N THR A 69 18.42 -52.76 -6.37
CA THR A 69 17.71 -51.49 -6.25
C THR A 69 18.61 -50.32 -6.61
N MET A 70 19.90 -50.33 -6.22
CA MET A 70 20.87 -49.31 -6.62
C MET A 70 21.05 -49.27 -8.14
N HIS A 71 21.19 -50.42 -8.80
CA HIS A 71 21.28 -50.47 -10.27
C HIS A 71 19.98 -50.08 -10.98
N LYS A 72 18.82 -50.34 -10.37
CA LYS A 72 17.53 -49.93 -10.93
C LYS A 72 17.20 -48.47 -10.66
N LYS A 73 17.74 -47.87 -9.60
CA LYS A 73 17.52 -46.46 -9.22
C LYS A 73 17.86 -45.50 -10.37
N SER A 74 18.94 -45.76 -11.10
CA SER A 74 19.33 -44.94 -12.26
C SER A 74 18.24 -44.86 -13.34
N LYS A 75 17.44 -45.92 -13.52
CA LYS A 75 16.31 -45.94 -14.47
C LYS A 75 15.13 -45.07 -14.03
N PHE A 76 15.13 -44.61 -12.78
CA PHE A 76 14.10 -43.74 -12.21
C PHE A 76 14.62 -42.33 -11.89
N ASN A 77 15.90 -42.04 -12.15
CA ASN A 77 16.49 -40.73 -11.85
C ASN A 77 15.71 -39.60 -12.54
N ASP A 78 15.39 -39.75 -13.82
CA ASP A 78 14.63 -38.73 -14.57
C ASP A 78 13.26 -38.45 -13.94
N LYS A 79 12.57 -39.51 -13.45
CA LYS A 79 11.28 -39.36 -12.77
C LYS A 79 11.43 -38.70 -11.39
N LEU A 80 12.49 -39.02 -10.65
CA LEU A 80 12.79 -38.41 -9.36
C LEU A 80 13.14 -36.93 -9.52
N GLU A 81 13.95 -36.59 -10.52
CA GLU A 81 14.33 -35.22 -10.84
C GLU A 81 13.10 -34.41 -11.29
N PHE A 82 12.23 -35.01 -12.09
CA PHE A 82 10.94 -34.40 -12.45
C PHE A 82 10.07 -34.11 -11.21
N ILE A 83 9.93 -35.08 -10.29
CA ILE A 83 9.18 -34.89 -9.04
C ILE A 83 9.79 -33.78 -8.18
N GLN A 84 11.11 -33.75 -8.03
CA GLN A 84 11.82 -32.71 -7.28
C GLN A 84 11.64 -31.33 -7.91
N THR A 85 11.75 -31.25 -9.24
CA THR A 85 11.55 -30.00 -9.99
C THR A 85 10.12 -29.49 -9.83
N MET A 86 9.13 -30.37 -9.98
CA MET A 86 7.72 -30.05 -9.79
C MET A 86 7.43 -29.60 -8.35
N SER A 87 8.03 -30.27 -7.36
CA SER A 87 7.90 -29.89 -5.96
C SER A 87 8.49 -28.50 -5.70
N LYS A 88 9.64 -28.17 -6.29
CA LYS A 88 10.26 -26.85 -6.18
C LYS A 88 9.39 -25.77 -6.82
N GLN A 89 8.89 -26.01 -8.02
CA GLN A 89 7.96 -25.11 -8.71
C GLN A 89 6.67 -24.86 -7.91
N LEU A 90 6.15 -25.91 -7.26
CA LEU A 90 4.98 -25.80 -6.40
C LEU A 90 5.24 -24.88 -5.18
N GLU A 91 6.39 -25.03 -4.52
CA GLU A 91 6.76 -24.17 -3.39
C GLU A 91 6.99 -22.72 -3.83
N GLU A 92 7.68 -22.49 -4.95
CA GLU A 92 7.84 -21.14 -5.52
C GLU A 92 6.48 -20.48 -5.83
N MET A 93 5.51 -21.26 -6.34
CA MET A 93 4.16 -20.77 -6.61
C MET A 93 3.38 -20.46 -5.33
N LYS A 94 3.54 -21.26 -4.26
CA LYS A 94 2.96 -20.96 -2.95
C LYS A 94 3.53 -19.68 -2.36
N GLU A 95 4.84 -19.49 -2.46
CA GLU A 95 5.51 -18.28 -1.97
C GLU A 95 5.04 -17.03 -2.74
N LYS A 96 5.01 -17.09 -4.08
CA LYS A 96 4.47 -16.00 -4.91
C LYS A 96 3.02 -15.67 -4.58
N LYS A 97 2.18 -16.68 -4.32
CA LYS A 97 0.79 -16.50 -3.88
C LYS A 97 0.72 -15.76 -2.54
N ALA A 98 1.55 -16.14 -1.56
CA ALA A 98 1.60 -15.49 -0.25
C ALA A 98 2.02 -14.02 -0.38
N GLN A 99 3.09 -13.73 -1.12
CA GLN A 99 3.57 -12.37 -1.40
C GLN A 99 2.49 -11.52 -2.09
N THR A 100 1.81 -12.08 -3.09
CA THR A 100 0.72 -11.40 -3.80
C THR A 100 -0.44 -11.08 -2.86
N SER A 101 -0.83 -12.01 -1.99
CA SER A 101 -1.87 -11.80 -1.00
C SER A 101 -1.52 -10.69 0.00
N GLU A 102 -0.26 -10.61 0.41
CA GLU A 102 0.21 -9.55 1.31
C GLU A 102 0.14 -8.18 0.63
N LEU A 103 0.54 -8.08 -0.64
CA LEU A 103 0.43 -6.85 -1.43
C LEU A 103 -1.02 -6.40 -1.60
N ILE A 104 -1.94 -7.34 -1.86
CA ILE A 104 -3.38 -7.06 -1.94
C ILE A 104 -3.88 -6.51 -0.60
N ASN A 105 -3.55 -7.16 0.51
CA ASN A 105 -3.96 -6.70 1.84
C ASN A 105 -3.41 -5.31 2.17
N LYS A 106 -2.14 -5.03 1.86
CA LYS A 106 -1.55 -3.69 2.01
C LYS A 106 -2.32 -2.64 1.21
N LYS A 107 -2.72 -2.97 -0.03
CA LYS A 107 -3.51 -2.06 -0.89
C LYS A 107 -4.92 -1.84 -0.34
N ILE A 108 -5.57 -2.86 0.19
CA ILE A 108 -6.89 -2.76 0.84
C ILE A 108 -6.80 -1.86 2.07
N MET A 109 -5.82 -2.09 2.95
CA MET A 109 -5.61 -1.28 4.15
C MET A 109 -5.33 0.19 3.81
N HIS A 110 -4.54 0.45 2.77
CA HIS A 110 -4.31 1.81 2.29
C HIS A 110 -5.59 2.47 1.78
N LYS A 111 -6.41 1.76 1.00
CA LYS A 111 -7.71 2.27 0.54
C LYS A 111 -8.66 2.56 1.70
N ALA A 112 -8.73 1.67 2.70
CA ALA A 112 -9.56 1.90 3.89
C ALA A 112 -9.16 3.21 4.60
N LYS A 113 -7.86 3.44 4.82
CA LYS A 113 -7.36 4.69 5.40
C LYS A 113 -7.70 5.92 4.57
N GLN A 114 -7.66 5.81 3.24
CA GLN A 114 -8.07 6.90 2.36
C GLN A 114 -9.57 7.21 2.49
N VAL A 115 -10.41 6.18 2.56
CA VAL A 115 -11.86 6.35 2.77
C VAL A 115 -12.13 7.03 4.11
N ASP A 116 -11.48 6.60 5.18
CA ASP A 116 -11.61 7.24 6.50
C ASP A 116 -11.20 8.72 6.47
N MET A 117 -10.16 9.05 5.72
CA MET A 117 -9.69 10.43 5.57
C MET A 117 -10.67 11.28 4.74
N ILE A 118 -11.25 10.71 3.68
CA ILE A 118 -12.30 11.38 2.89
C ILE A 118 -13.51 11.66 3.78
N GLN A 119 -13.96 10.69 4.58
CA GLN A 119 -15.10 10.87 5.48
C GLN A 119 -14.87 12.00 6.49
N LYS A 120 -13.67 12.07 7.09
CA LYS A 120 -13.31 13.18 7.99
C LYS A 120 -13.35 14.54 7.32
N LEU A 121 -12.85 14.63 6.09
CA LEU A 121 -12.86 15.88 5.32
C LEU A 121 -14.29 16.29 4.94
N GLU A 122 -15.17 15.33 4.63
CA GLU A 122 -16.59 15.59 4.38
C GLU A 122 -17.30 16.11 5.63
N ASP A 123 -17.01 15.53 6.80
CA ASP A 123 -17.56 15.98 8.08
C ASP A 123 -17.08 17.39 8.43
N ASP A 124 -15.79 17.69 8.20
CA ASP A 124 -15.22 19.03 8.39
C ASP A 124 -15.83 20.06 7.45
N LEU A 125 -16.03 19.72 6.17
CA LEU A 125 -16.70 20.58 5.18
C LEU A 125 -18.14 20.90 5.61
N LYS A 126 -18.87 19.89 6.08
CA LYS A 126 -20.24 20.06 6.59
C LYS A 126 -20.25 20.95 7.84
N GLY A 127 -19.26 20.79 8.72
CA GLY A 127 -19.04 21.66 9.87
C GLY A 127 -18.80 23.12 9.46
N LEU A 128 -17.93 23.36 8.47
CA LEU A 128 -17.63 24.68 7.93
C LEU A 128 -18.85 25.32 7.26
N GLN A 129 -19.61 24.57 6.46
CA GLN A 129 -20.84 25.05 5.85
C GLN A 129 -21.84 25.52 6.93
N SER A 130 -22.04 24.74 7.99
CA SER A 130 -22.92 25.13 9.09
C SER A 130 -22.47 26.42 9.80
N ARG A 131 -21.15 26.64 9.93
CA ARG A 131 -20.59 27.88 10.49
C ARG A 131 -20.80 29.05 9.54
N MET A 132 -20.60 28.85 8.25
CA MET A 132 -20.82 29.87 7.22
C MET A 132 -22.29 30.32 7.20
N GLU A 133 -23.24 29.39 7.30
CA GLU A 133 -24.67 29.71 7.39
C GLU A 133 -24.98 30.55 8.65
N LYS A 134 -24.40 30.20 9.80
CA LYS A 134 -24.57 30.98 11.04
C LYS A 134 -23.99 32.38 10.91
N ILE A 135 -22.81 32.52 10.30
CA ILE A 135 -22.19 33.82 10.04
C ILE A 135 -23.08 34.64 9.11
N ASN A 136 -23.56 34.04 8.02
CA ASN A 136 -24.42 34.75 7.07
C ASN A 136 -25.72 35.26 7.71
N LYS A 137 -26.36 34.44 8.57
CA LYS A 137 -27.53 34.89 9.36
C LYS A 137 -27.19 36.10 10.24
N LYS A 138 -26.08 36.06 10.97
CA LYS A 138 -25.62 37.19 11.79
C LYS A 138 -25.30 38.43 10.95
N THR A 139 -24.71 38.27 9.77
CA THR A 139 -24.43 39.39 8.86
C THR A 139 -25.72 40.07 8.43
N VAL A 140 -26.76 39.30 8.06
CA VAL A 140 -28.07 39.85 7.71
C VAL A 140 -28.70 40.60 8.90
N GLU A 141 -28.61 40.05 10.11
CA GLU A 141 -29.09 40.72 11.33
C GLU A 141 -28.35 42.04 11.59
N ILE A 142 -27.02 42.07 11.46
CA ILE A 142 -26.20 43.27 11.62
C ILE A 142 -26.55 44.32 10.56
N GLU A 143 -26.74 43.92 9.31
CA GLU A 143 -27.15 44.81 8.22
C GLU A 143 -28.51 45.48 8.53
N ALA A 144 -29.46 44.71 9.09
CA ALA A 144 -30.75 45.23 9.52
C ALA A 144 -30.62 46.24 10.66
N VAL A 145 -29.76 45.96 11.65
CA VAL A 145 -29.46 46.90 12.75
C VAL A 145 -28.82 48.18 12.23
N LYS A 146 -27.82 48.07 11.35
CA LYS A 146 -27.14 49.22 10.73
C LYS A 146 -28.14 50.13 10.01
N ASN A 147 -29.01 49.55 9.17
CA ASN A 147 -30.04 50.30 8.46
C ASN A 147 -31.01 51.03 9.41
N ASN A 148 -31.35 50.42 10.55
CA ASN A 148 -32.20 51.05 11.56
C ASN A 148 -31.48 52.22 12.26
N VAL A 149 -30.21 52.04 12.63
CA VAL A 149 -29.37 53.10 13.22
C VAL A 149 -29.20 54.27 12.25
N GLU A 150 -28.94 54.02 10.97
CA GLU A 150 -28.86 55.07 9.95
C GLU A 150 -30.16 55.87 9.82
N LYS A 151 -31.32 55.19 9.83
CA LYS A 151 -32.63 55.86 9.82
C LYS A 151 -32.82 56.74 11.07
N LYS A 152 -32.44 56.25 12.27
CA LYS A 152 -32.50 57.04 13.51
C LYS A 152 -31.55 58.25 13.46
N ASN A 153 -30.35 58.08 12.93
CA ASN A 153 -29.37 59.16 12.79
C ASN A 153 -29.86 60.25 11.82
N LYS A 154 -30.47 59.88 10.69
CA LYS A 154 -31.10 60.85 9.76
C LYS A 154 -32.18 61.67 10.46
N LYS A 155 -33.10 61.02 11.20
CA LYS A 155 -34.14 61.71 11.99
C LYS A 155 -33.55 62.64 13.05
N ALA A 156 -32.49 62.23 13.75
CA ALA A 156 -31.83 63.06 14.74
C ALA A 156 -31.16 64.30 14.12
N LYS A 157 -30.52 64.15 12.96
CA LYS A 157 -29.95 65.29 12.20
C LYS A 157 -31.01 66.29 11.76
N GLU A 158 -32.18 65.81 11.31
CA GLU A 158 -33.32 66.68 10.95
C GLU A 158 -33.83 67.47 12.17
N LEU A 159 -34.03 66.81 13.32
CA LEU A 159 -34.47 67.45 14.56
C LEU A 159 -33.45 68.46 15.11
N TYR A 160 -32.16 68.16 14.98
CA TYR A 160 -31.10 69.10 15.35
C TYR A 160 -31.11 70.34 14.44
N GLY A 161 -31.29 70.14 13.13
CA GLY A 161 -31.43 71.22 12.15
C GLY A 161 -32.60 72.16 12.49
N SER A 162 -33.77 71.61 12.84
CA SER A 162 -34.94 72.40 13.25
C SER A 162 -34.75 73.12 14.59
N SER A 163 -34.07 72.49 15.55
CA SER A 163 -33.82 73.11 16.85
C SER A 163 -32.82 74.27 16.74
N LYS A 164 -31.81 74.14 15.87
CA LYS A 164 -30.83 75.20 15.60
C LYS A 164 -31.47 76.43 14.97
N THR A 165 -32.41 76.28 14.03
CA THR A 165 -33.11 77.41 13.43
C THR A 165 -34.03 78.12 14.42
N ILE A 166 -34.70 77.38 15.31
CA ILE A 166 -35.51 77.96 16.39
C ILE A 166 -34.64 78.77 17.37
N ALA A 167 -33.48 78.23 17.77
CA ALA A 167 -32.56 78.92 18.67
C ALA A 167 -32.05 80.24 18.09
N VAL A 168 -31.68 80.26 16.79
CA VAL A 168 -31.25 81.49 16.10
C VAL A 168 -32.36 82.55 16.08
N ASN A 169 -33.61 82.14 15.90
CA ASN A 169 -34.76 83.07 15.90
C ASN A 169 -35.04 83.63 17.31
N LEU A 170 -34.86 82.84 18.36
CA LEU A 170 -35.01 83.31 19.74
C LEU A 170 -33.89 84.29 20.13
N THR A 171 -32.65 84.03 19.73
CA THR A 171 -31.53 84.95 19.99
C THR A 171 -31.77 86.32 19.35
N LYS A 172 -32.33 86.38 18.13
CA LYS A 172 -32.70 87.64 17.47
C LYS A 172 -33.76 88.43 18.27
N LYS A 173 -34.77 87.75 18.83
CA LYS A 173 -35.79 88.37 19.67
C LYS A 173 -35.23 88.88 21.00
N ILE A 174 -34.27 88.17 21.59
CA ILE A 174 -33.61 88.60 22.83
C ILE A 174 -32.78 89.86 22.59
N THR A 175 -32.06 89.96 21.47
CA THR A 175 -31.31 91.17 21.11
C THR A 175 -32.20 92.37 20.81
N GLU A 176 -33.44 92.14 20.36
CA GLU A 176 -34.45 93.17 20.08
C GLU A 176 -35.12 93.68 21.37
N ILE A 177 -35.25 92.83 22.39
CA ILE A 177 -35.79 93.22 23.71
C ILE A 177 -34.71 93.93 24.56
N GLN A 178 -33.44 93.55 24.42
CA GLN A 178 -32.33 94.19 25.12
C GLN A 178 -32.00 95.62 24.61
N SER A 179 -32.51 96.04 23.45
CA SER A 179 -32.33 97.39 22.90
C SER A 179 -33.42 98.40 23.31
N GLN A 180 -34.43 97.98 24.10
CA GLN A 180 -35.59 98.83 24.45
C GLN A 180 -35.64 99.31 25.91
N VAL A 181 -34.62 99.06 26.75
CA VAL A 181 -34.66 99.49 28.16
C VAL A 181 -33.39 100.23 28.57
N VAL A 182 -33.40 101.56 28.42
CA VAL A 182 -32.72 102.51 29.32
C VAL A 182 -33.41 103.87 29.21
N HIS A 183 -33.99 104.38 30.30
CA HIS A 183 -34.01 105.81 30.63
C HIS A 183 -33.86 105.95 32.17
N SER A 184 -32.79 106.65 32.57
CA SER A 184 -32.54 107.23 33.91
C SER A 184 -33.41 108.52 34.08
N PRO A 185 -33.35 109.38 35.13
CA PRO A 185 -32.69 109.33 36.45
C PRO A 185 -33.52 109.92 37.64
N GLU A 186 -32.91 109.89 38.83
CA GLU A 186 -32.90 110.94 39.89
C GLU A 186 -34.19 111.43 40.57
N LYS A 187 -34.34 111.05 41.85
CA LYS A 187 -34.41 112.01 42.96
C LYS A 187 -34.20 111.32 44.31
N HIS A 188 -33.26 111.85 45.09
CA HIS A 188 -33.10 111.76 46.57
C HIS A 188 -31.63 111.62 46.98
N GLN A 189 -30.83 112.64 46.64
CA GLN A 189 -29.38 112.69 46.85
C GLN A 189 -28.94 112.92 48.31
N SER A 190 -29.84 113.18 49.27
CA SER A 190 -29.40 113.57 50.64
C SER A 190 -29.64 112.50 51.71
N ARG A 191 -30.37 111.42 51.40
CA ARG A 191 -30.45 110.20 52.26
C ARG A 191 -29.55 109.07 51.73
N LEU A 192 -29.08 109.23 50.49
CA LEU A 192 -28.24 108.28 49.78
C LEU A 192 -26.82 108.22 50.33
N ASP A 193 -26.26 109.32 50.84
CA ASP A 193 -24.84 109.36 51.25
C ASP A 193 -24.58 108.72 52.62
N GLU A 194 -25.61 108.67 53.49
CA GLU A 194 -25.53 107.97 54.78
C GLU A 194 -25.83 106.47 54.63
N LEU A 195 -26.82 106.13 53.78
CA LEU A 195 -27.05 104.75 53.35
C LEU A 195 -25.87 104.21 52.52
N LYS A 196 -25.20 105.03 51.69
CA LYS A 196 -24.00 104.64 50.93
C LYS A 196 -22.83 104.27 51.82
N LYS A 197 -22.68 104.86 53.01
CA LYS A 197 -21.58 104.48 53.92
C LYS A 197 -21.83 103.12 54.57
N GLN A 198 -23.06 102.84 55.03
CA GLN A 198 -23.41 101.52 55.54
C GLN A 198 -23.52 100.46 54.43
N TYR A 199 -24.01 100.86 53.26
CA TYR A 199 -24.06 100.01 52.07
C TYR A 199 -22.64 99.70 51.58
N LYS A 200 -21.73 100.69 51.50
CA LYS A 200 -20.31 100.44 51.17
C LYS A 200 -19.65 99.47 52.15
N LEU A 201 -19.85 99.64 53.46
CA LEU A 201 -19.29 98.70 54.45
C LEU A 201 -19.85 97.28 54.29
N LYS A 202 -21.16 97.13 54.08
CA LYS A 202 -21.76 95.80 53.82
C LYS A 202 -21.43 95.25 52.45
N GLU A 203 -21.21 96.11 51.46
CA GLU A 203 -20.81 95.77 50.09
C GLU A 203 -19.35 95.34 50.05
N GLU A 204 -18.47 95.96 50.83
CA GLU A 204 -17.10 95.53 51.08
C GLU A 204 -17.07 94.19 51.82
N GLU A 205 -17.89 94.00 52.86
CA GLU A 205 -17.98 92.73 53.59
C GLU A 205 -18.55 91.60 52.71
N ARG A 206 -19.51 91.92 51.82
CA ARG A 206 -20.09 90.99 50.85
C ARG A 206 -19.13 90.70 49.70
N ALA A 207 -18.39 91.70 49.23
CA ALA A 207 -17.33 91.57 48.23
C ALA A 207 -16.22 90.66 48.75
N TYR A 208 -15.77 90.86 49.99
CA TYR A 208 -14.79 90.00 50.64
C TYR A 208 -15.29 88.55 50.76
N LYS A 209 -16.53 88.33 51.19
CA LYS A 209 -17.12 86.98 51.25
C LYS A 209 -17.30 86.36 49.86
N GLN A 210 -17.66 87.15 48.86
CA GLN A 210 -17.84 86.71 47.47
C GLN A 210 -16.51 86.33 46.81
N GLU A 211 -15.46 87.12 47.06
CA GLU A 211 -14.09 86.89 46.62
C GLU A 211 -13.58 85.58 47.25
N HIS A 212 -13.77 85.40 48.56
CA HIS A 212 -13.40 84.17 49.25
C HIS A 212 -14.17 82.92 48.75
N ILE A 213 -15.43 83.09 48.31
CA ILE A 213 -16.23 82.04 47.65
C ILE A 213 -15.72 81.76 46.23
N GLN A 214 -15.33 82.79 45.47
CA GLN A 214 -14.75 82.64 44.13
C GLN A 214 -13.39 81.95 44.18
N GLU A 215 -12.54 82.29 45.14
CA GLU A 215 -11.28 81.59 45.40
C GLU A 215 -11.52 80.12 45.73
N LYS A 216 -12.46 79.82 46.63
CA LYS A 216 -12.83 78.42 46.94
C LYS A 216 -13.38 77.68 45.72
N LYS A 217 -14.17 78.32 44.86
CA LYS A 217 -14.65 77.73 43.60
C LYS A 217 -13.52 77.47 42.61
N GLN A 218 -12.57 78.40 42.48
CA GLN A 218 -11.37 78.19 41.68
C GLN A 218 -10.53 77.03 42.24
N TYR A 219 -10.41 76.93 43.56
CA TYR A 219 -9.68 75.85 44.22
C TYR A 219 -10.34 74.48 43.97
N ILE A 220 -11.67 74.39 44.07
CA ILE A 220 -12.42 73.17 43.73
C ILE A 220 -12.21 72.79 42.26
N LYS A 221 -12.27 73.76 41.34
CA LYS A 221 -12.06 73.52 39.92
C LYS A 221 -10.65 72.99 39.63
N GLN A 222 -9.63 73.56 40.27
CA GLN A 222 -8.25 73.06 40.17
C GLN A 222 -8.10 71.64 40.73
N ILE A 223 -8.82 71.30 41.80
CA ILE A 223 -8.85 69.94 42.34
C ILE A 223 -9.53 68.97 41.36
N GLU A 224 -10.67 69.33 40.77
CA GLU A 224 -11.36 68.51 39.77
C GLU A 224 -10.50 68.27 38.51
N GLU A 225 -9.80 69.30 38.03
CA GLU A 225 -8.86 69.16 36.91
C GLU A 225 -7.72 68.18 37.24
N LYS A 226 -7.15 68.28 38.45
CA LYS A 226 -6.13 67.33 38.92
C LYS A 226 -6.69 65.92 39.07
N LEU A 227 -7.92 65.77 39.56
CA LEU A 227 -8.56 64.46 39.73
C LEU A 227 -8.81 63.78 38.38
N ASN A 228 -9.37 64.52 37.40
CA ASN A 228 -9.56 64.03 36.04
C ASN A 228 -8.24 63.63 35.39
N PHE A 229 -7.16 64.39 35.63
CA PHE A 229 -5.83 64.05 35.13
C PHE A 229 -5.30 62.73 35.72
N VAL A 230 -5.46 62.52 37.04
CA VAL A 230 -5.09 61.26 37.70
C VAL A 230 -5.92 60.09 37.16
N GLN A 231 -7.21 60.30 36.94
CA GLN A 231 -8.11 59.28 36.42
C GLN A 231 -7.71 58.86 35.00
N LYS A 232 -7.37 59.84 34.15
CA LYS A 232 -6.87 59.60 32.79
C LYS A 232 -5.54 58.84 32.78
N ILE A 233 -4.60 59.22 33.65
CA ILE A 233 -3.34 58.47 33.82
C ILE A 233 -3.60 57.02 34.23
N THR A 234 -4.58 56.80 35.12
CA THR A 234 -4.91 55.46 35.60
C THR A 234 -5.50 54.59 34.48
N GLU A 235 -6.37 55.17 33.63
CA GLU A 235 -6.88 54.51 32.42
C GLU A 235 -5.75 54.19 31.43
N ASP A 236 -4.84 55.13 31.19
CA ASP A 236 -3.68 54.92 30.30
C ASP A 236 -2.78 53.78 30.82
N PHE A 237 -2.55 53.68 32.14
CA PHE A 237 -1.81 52.56 32.74
C PHE A 237 -2.53 51.21 32.61
N SER A 238 -3.86 51.19 32.70
CA SER A 238 -4.66 49.98 32.46
C SER A 238 -4.50 49.49 31.03
N ILE A 239 -4.65 50.40 30.05
CA ILE A 239 -4.48 50.09 28.62
C ILE A 239 -3.05 49.58 28.36
N LEU A 240 -2.04 50.20 28.97
CA LEU A 240 -0.66 49.75 28.85
C LEU A 240 -0.45 48.33 29.40
N SER A 241 -1.08 48.02 30.54
CA SER A 241 -1.02 46.68 31.15
C SER A 241 -1.66 45.63 30.23
N ASP A 242 -2.85 45.90 29.71
CA ASP A 242 -3.54 45.00 28.78
C ASP A 242 -2.70 44.76 27.51
N THR A 243 -2.16 45.84 26.94
CA THR A 243 -1.29 45.76 25.75
C THR A 243 -0.03 44.93 26.03
N TYR A 244 0.57 45.07 27.22
CA TYR A 244 1.73 44.29 27.62
C TYR A 244 1.40 42.79 27.72
N THR A 245 0.25 42.44 28.31
CA THR A 245 -0.18 41.04 28.40
C THR A 245 -0.44 40.43 27.02
N GLU A 246 -1.10 41.17 26.12
CA GLU A 246 -1.33 40.75 24.74
C GLU A 246 0.00 40.52 24.00
N HIS A 247 0.97 41.42 24.19
CA HIS A 247 2.28 41.32 23.56
C HIS A 247 3.10 40.15 24.10
N SER A 248 2.94 39.80 25.39
CA SER A 248 3.56 38.62 25.99
C SER A 248 2.97 37.32 25.40
N ASN A 249 1.64 37.24 25.28
CA ASN A 249 0.94 36.10 24.69
C ASN A 249 1.31 35.89 23.21
N LYS A 250 1.37 36.97 22.42
CA LYS A 250 1.83 36.91 21.01
C LYS A 250 3.28 36.44 20.91
N ARG A 251 4.14 36.80 21.88
CA ARG A 251 5.53 36.37 21.91
C ARG A 251 5.66 34.88 22.21
N THR A 252 4.80 34.32 23.08
CA THR A 252 4.75 32.88 23.32
C THR A 252 4.26 32.12 22.09
N GLU A 253 3.19 32.60 21.44
CA GLU A 253 2.68 32.00 20.18
C GLU A 253 3.75 32.00 19.07
N LEU A 254 4.47 33.12 18.91
CA LEU A 254 5.57 33.22 17.94
C LEU A 254 6.67 32.16 18.19
N ASN A 255 7.01 31.92 19.46
CA ASN A 255 8.01 30.92 19.82
C ASN A 255 7.53 29.49 19.53
N ASP A 256 6.24 29.21 19.73
CA ASP A 256 5.66 27.90 19.43
C ASP A 256 5.60 27.66 17.92
N VAL A 257 5.21 28.67 17.13
CA VAL A 257 5.27 28.61 15.66
C VAL A 257 6.70 28.39 15.16
N LYS A 258 7.70 29.03 15.78
CA LYS A 258 9.12 28.78 15.44
C LYS A 258 9.54 27.34 15.69
N LYS A 259 9.18 26.77 16.83
CA LYS A 259 9.47 25.35 17.13
C LYS A 259 8.79 24.42 16.13
N GLU A 260 7.57 24.75 15.70
CA GLU A 260 6.84 23.97 14.71
C GLU A 260 7.51 24.03 13.34
N ILE A 261 7.95 25.22 12.90
CA ILE A 261 8.75 25.41 11.67
C ILE A 261 10.05 24.60 11.72
N ASP A 262 10.78 24.63 12.84
CA ASP A 262 12.02 23.87 12.99
C ASP A 262 11.77 22.35 12.93
N SER A 263 10.66 21.89 13.51
CA SER A 263 10.25 20.49 13.44
C SER A 263 9.93 20.06 12.00
N LEU A 264 9.21 20.90 11.25
CA LEU A 264 8.85 20.66 9.85
C LEU A 264 10.09 20.65 8.95
N ASN A 265 11.02 21.58 9.16
CA ASN A 265 12.30 21.61 8.44
C ASN A 265 13.12 20.33 8.69
N THR A 266 13.12 19.82 9.92
CA THR A 266 13.80 18.57 10.26
C THR A 266 13.17 17.36 9.54
N ILE A 267 11.83 17.31 9.47
CA ILE A 267 11.10 16.27 8.73
C ILE A 267 11.40 16.37 7.23
N MET A 268 11.37 17.58 6.66
CA MET A 268 11.65 17.83 5.26
C MET A 268 13.05 17.34 4.88
N ASN A 269 14.08 17.70 5.66
CA ASN A 269 15.45 17.24 5.44
C ASN A 269 15.59 15.71 5.51
N LYS A 270 14.86 15.05 6.42
CA LYS A 270 14.82 13.59 6.52
C LYS A 270 14.14 12.94 5.32
N GLN A 271 13.11 13.57 4.75
CA GLN A 271 12.46 13.09 3.54
C GLN A 271 13.36 13.29 2.31
N GLN A 272 14.02 14.44 2.19
CA GLN A 272 14.94 14.74 1.10
C GLN A 272 16.10 13.74 1.03
N THR A 273 16.69 13.42 2.18
CA THR A 273 17.77 12.41 2.27
C THR A 273 17.29 11.00 1.94
N LYS A 274 16.06 10.62 2.32
CA LYS A 274 15.46 9.34 1.89
C LYS A 274 15.25 9.28 0.37
N LEU A 275 14.80 10.40 -0.21
CA LEU A 275 14.52 10.49 -1.64
C LEU A 275 15.80 10.40 -2.47
N ALA A 276 16.89 11.04 -2.01
CA ALA A 276 18.21 10.91 -2.61
C ALA A 276 18.71 9.45 -2.60
N LYS A 277 18.64 8.78 -1.43
CA LYS A 277 19.04 7.36 -1.30
C LYS A 277 18.23 6.45 -2.24
N HIS A 278 16.92 6.67 -2.34
CA HIS A 278 16.07 5.89 -3.24
C HIS A 278 16.42 6.12 -4.71
N LYS A 279 16.74 7.36 -5.10
CA LYS A 279 17.15 7.69 -6.47
C LYS A 279 18.46 6.98 -6.85
N ASP A 280 19.44 6.97 -5.96
CA ASP A 280 20.70 6.28 -6.19
C ASP A 280 20.51 4.77 -6.32
N GLN A 281 19.66 4.19 -5.47
CA GLN A 281 19.36 2.75 -5.51
C GLN A 281 18.65 2.33 -6.81
N VAL A 282 17.67 3.11 -7.27
CA VAL A 282 16.98 2.86 -8.55
C VAL A 282 17.96 2.94 -9.73
N ASN A 283 18.91 3.87 -9.71
CA ASN A 283 19.93 3.96 -10.76
C ASN A 283 20.85 2.74 -10.78
N VAL A 284 21.26 2.22 -9.61
CA VAL A 284 22.07 1.00 -9.52
C VAL A 284 21.31 -0.22 -10.04
N GLU A 285 20.03 -0.36 -9.68
CA GLU A 285 19.19 -1.46 -10.17
C GLU A 285 18.98 -1.40 -11.68
N LYS A 286 18.72 -0.20 -12.22
CA LYS A 286 18.60 0.01 -13.66
C LYS A 286 19.87 -0.39 -14.40
N HIS A 287 21.04 -0.01 -13.87
CA HIS A 287 22.31 -0.37 -14.48
C HIS A 287 22.58 -1.88 -14.43
N LYS A 288 22.22 -2.56 -13.33
CA LYS A 288 22.32 -4.03 -13.23
C LYS A 288 21.41 -4.74 -14.23
N LEU A 289 20.16 -4.28 -14.38
CA LEU A 289 19.23 -4.83 -15.36
C LEU A 289 19.72 -4.65 -16.80
N GLN A 290 20.32 -3.49 -17.10
CA GLN A 290 20.93 -3.21 -18.40
C GLN A 290 22.07 -4.21 -18.70
N ILE A 291 22.98 -4.41 -17.74
CA ILE A 291 24.09 -5.37 -17.88
C ILE A 291 23.55 -6.78 -18.11
N ASN A 292 22.62 -7.26 -17.29
CA ASN A 292 22.05 -8.61 -17.45
C ASN A 292 21.37 -8.78 -18.82
N TYR A 293 20.73 -7.74 -19.34
CA TYR A 293 20.14 -7.80 -20.68
C TYR A 293 21.22 -7.93 -21.76
N GLU A 294 22.32 -7.19 -21.65
CA GLU A 294 23.41 -7.21 -22.62
C GLU A 294 24.25 -8.50 -22.55
N GLU A 295 24.54 -8.99 -21.34
CA GLU A 295 25.40 -10.16 -21.11
C GLU A 295 24.65 -11.49 -21.27
N ASP A 296 23.39 -11.60 -20.82
CA ASP A 296 22.69 -12.89 -20.83
C ASP A 296 21.69 -13.01 -22.00
N ILE A 297 20.86 -12.00 -22.21
CA ILE A 297 19.73 -12.10 -23.16
C ILE A 297 20.22 -12.04 -24.61
N ILE A 298 21.14 -11.13 -24.95
CA ILE A 298 21.63 -10.95 -26.32
C ILE A 298 22.34 -12.21 -26.84
N PRO A 299 23.27 -12.85 -26.10
CA PRO A 299 23.91 -14.08 -26.55
C PRO A 299 22.91 -15.23 -26.72
N LEU A 300 21.93 -15.36 -25.83
CA LEU A 300 20.87 -16.37 -25.97
C LEU A 300 20.02 -16.16 -27.22
N GLN A 301 19.66 -14.91 -27.56
CA GLN A 301 18.94 -14.60 -28.79
C GLN A 301 19.75 -14.93 -30.04
N LYS A 302 21.05 -14.64 -30.03
CA LYS A 302 21.97 -15.00 -31.12
C LYS A 302 22.08 -16.52 -31.26
N LEU A 303 22.27 -17.23 -30.16
CA LEU A 303 22.37 -18.70 -30.13
C LEU A 303 21.07 -19.34 -30.64
N HIS A 304 19.91 -18.87 -30.19
CA HIS A 304 18.61 -19.34 -30.64
C HIS A 304 18.47 -19.18 -32.17
N SER A 305 18.83 -18.01 -32.71
CA SER A 305 18.76 -17.75 -34.15
C SER A 305 19.68 -18.69 -34.94
N LEU A 306 20.87 -18.98 -34.40
CA LEU A 306 21.83 -19.89 -35.02
C LEU A 306 21.32 -21.35 -35.02
N LEU A 307 20.80 -21.83 -33.89
CA LEU A 307 20.19 -23.15 -33.78
C LEU A 307 18.96 -23.31 -34.68
N LEU A 308 18.18 -22.25 -34.86
CA LEU A 308 17.03 -22.27 -35.76
C LEU A 308 17.46 -22.45 -37.22
N SER A 309 18.56 -21.80 -37.61
CA SER A 309 19.17 -21.94 -38.94
C SER A 309 19.73 -23.36 -39.14
N ASP A 310 20.42 -23.88 -38.13
CA ASP A 310 21.01 -25.22 -38.20
C ASP A 310 19.95 -26.32 -38.28
N LYS A 311 18.87 -26.21 -37.49
CA LYS A 311 17.70 -27.09 -37.57
C LYS A 311 17.11 -27.12 -38.99
N LYS A 312 17.03 -25.98 -39.68
CA LYS A 312 16.54 -25.93 -41.06
C LYS A 312 17.46 -26.69 -42.02
N LYS A 313 18.79 -26.54 -41.86
CA LYS A 313 19.78 -27.27 -42.68
C LYS A 313 19.68 -28.78 -42.46
N GLN A 314 19.68 -29.22 -41.20
CA GLN A 314 19.58 -30.64 -40.87
C GLN A 314 18.28 -31.26 -41.39
N LYS A 315 17.16 -30.52 -41.34
CA LYS A 315 15.90 -30.98 -41.92
C LYS A 315 16.02 -31.22 -43.43
N ILE A 316 16.64 -30.29 -44.17
CA ILE A 316 16.85 -30.44 -45.61
C ILE A 316 17.73 -31.66 -45.92
N GLU A 317 18.78 -31.91 -45.12
CA GLU A 317 19.63 -33.09 -45.29
C GLU A 317 18.87 -34.40 -45.02
N LEU A 318 18.04 -34.42 -43.97
CA LEU A 318 17.20 -35.57 -43.64
C LEU A 318 16.20 -35.86 -44.76
N ASP A 319 15.52 -34.83 -45.27
CA ASP A 319 14.53 -34.96 -46.34
C ASP A 319 15.20 -35.55 -47.61
N LYS A 320 16.41 -35.07 -47.98
CA LYS A 320 17.20 -35.62 -49.09
C LYS A 320 17.63 -37.07 -48.86
N ALA A 321 18.05 -37.41 -47.65
CA ALA A 321 18.45 -38.78 -47.32
C ALA A 321 17.25 -39.74 -47.40
N GLN A 322 16.07 -39.29 -46.97
CA GLN A 322 14.83 -40.04 -47.05
C GLN A 322 14.39 -40.27 -48.50
N GLU A 323 14.48 -39.26 -49.37
CA GLU A 323 14.24 -39.41 -50.80
C GLU A 323 15.18 -40.44 -51.44
N CYS A 324 16.48 -40.36 -51.13
CA CYS A 324 17.47 -41.31 -51.64
C CYS A 324 17.19 -42.75 -51.15
N TYR A 325 16.82 -42.91 -49.88
CA TYR A 325 16.45 -44.21 -49.32
C TYR A 325 15.23 -44.79 -50.04
N ASN A 326 14.18 -43.99 -50.23
CA ASN A 326 12.97 -44.40 -50.93
C ASN A 326 13.27 -44.82 -52.38
N GLU A 327 14.12 -44.07 -53.10
CA GLU A 327 14.53 -44.41 -54.46
C GLU A 327 15.26 -45.77 -54.50
N LYS A 328 16.23 -45.99 -53.59
CA LYS A 328 16.95 -47.27 -53.48
C LYS A 328 16.02 -48.43 -53.12
N TYR A 329 15.06 -48.19 -52.22
CA TYR A 329 14.06 -49.18 -51.84
C TYR A 329 13.20 -49.60 -53.03
N MET A 330 12.73 -48.65 -53.84
CA MET A 330 11.97 -48.94 -55.06
C MET A 330 12.80 -49.72 -56.09
N LYS A 331 14.07 -49.35 -56.30
CA LYS A 331 14.99 -50.10 -57.18
C LYS A 331 15.19 -51.54 -56.71
N ARG A 332 15.38 -51.74 -55.40
CA ARG A 332 15.50 -53.08 -54.81
C ARG A 332 14.24 -53.92 -55.05
N ASN A 333 13.05 -53.35 -54.82
CA ASN A 333 11.79 -54.07 -55.04
C ASN A 333 11.60 -54.46 -56.50
N LYS A 334 12.02 -53.60 -57.44
CA LYS A 334 11.99 -53.91 -58.87
C LYS A 334 12.91 -55.09 -59.20
N LEU A 335 14.17 -55.04 -58.75
CA LEU A 335 15.14 -56.14 -58.93
C LEU A 335 14.64 -57.45 -58.32
N GLN A 336 14.05 -57.41 -57.12
CA GLN A 336 13.47 -58.60 -56.48
C GLN A 336 12.34 -59.21 -57.33
N THR A 337 11.54 -58.38 -57.99
CA THR A 337 10.46 -58.82 -58.88
C THR A 337 11.03 -59.44 -60.15
N ASP A 338 12.05 -58.81 -60.74
CA ASP A 338 12.74 -59.32 -61.93
C ASP A 338 13.43 -60.67 -61.65
N ILE A 339 14.11 -60.81 -60.50
CA ILE A 339 14.73 -62.06 -60.05
C ILE A 339 13.67 -63.18 -59.95
N LYS A 340 12.55 -62.92 -59.26
CA LYS A 340 11.46 -63.91 -59.13
C LYS A 340 10.92 -64.36 -60.48
N LYS A 341 10.82 -63.44 -61.45
CA LYS A 341 10.38 -63.76 -62.80
C LYS A 341 11.36 -64.70 -63.50
N VAL A 342 12.66 -64.40 -63.43
CA VAL A 342 13.72 -65.25 -64.00
C VAL A 342 13.77 -66.62 -63.32
N GLU A 343 13.60 -66.68 -61.99
CA GLU A 343 13.52 -67.94 -61.24
C GLU A 343 12.35 -68.79 -61.75
N GLN A 344 11.16 -68.21 -61.92
CA GLN A 344 9.99 -68.91 -62.47
C GLN A 344 10.21 -69.38 -63.91
N GLU A 345 10.78 -68.54 -64.78
CA GLU A 345 11.12 -68.91 -66.15
C GLU A 345 12.13 -70.06 -66.19
N THR A 346 13.11 -70.06 -65.29
CA THR A 346 14.12 -71.11 -65.17
C THR A 346 13.52 -72.42 -64.66
N GLU A 347 12.63 -72.37 -63.66
CA GLU A 347 11.90 -73.54 -63.17
C GLU A 347 11.07 -74.20 -64.29
N ILE A 348 10.35 -73.38 -65.07
CA ILE A 348 9.57 -73.85 -66.23
C ILE A 348 10.50 -74.50 -67.27
N PHE A 349 11.62 -73.85 -67.60
CA PHE A 349 12.61 -74.38 -68.54
C PHE A 349 13.18 -75.72 -68.08
N MET A 350 13.63 -75.81 -66.83
CA MET A 350 14.18 -77.04 -66.24
C MET A 350 13.15 -78.17 -66.25
N SER A 351 11.89 -77.88 -65.89
CA SER A 351 10.78 -78.85 -65.99
C SER A 351 10.58 -79.34 -67.43
N ASN A 352 10.67 -78.45 -68.42
CA ASN A 352 10.53 -78.84 -69.84
C ASN A 352 11.70 -79.70 -70.32
N CYS A 353 12.94 -79.37 -69.94
CA CYS A 353 14.12 -80.19 -70.23
C CYS A 353 14.02 -81.57 -69.60
N GLN A 354 13.59 -81.66 -68.33
CA GLN A 354 13.39 -82.93 -67.65
C GLN A 354 12.35 -83.80 -68.38
N LYS A 355 11.20 -83.21 -68.76
CA LYS A 355 10.17 -83.93 -69.53
C LYS A 355 10.69 -84.43 -70.87
N ALA A 356 11.50 -83.63 -71.57
CA ALA A 356 12.11 -84.02 -72.85
C ALA A 356 13.06 -85.21 -72.65
N TYR A 357 13.95 -85.13 -71.65
CA TYR A 357 14.88 -86.20 -71.30
C TYR A 357 14.16 -87.50 -70.90
N ASP A 358 13.13 -87.41 -70.04
CA ASP A 358 12.33 -88.56 -69.64
C ASP A 358 11.62 -89.20 -70.85
N SER A 359 11.15 -88.38 -71.81
CA SER A 359 10.52 -88.87 -73.04
C SER A 359 11.52 -89.58 -73.97
N GLU A 360 12.76 -89.09 -74.05
CA GLU A 360 13.83 -89.74 -74.81
C GLU A 360 14.21 -91.08 -74.20
N LEU A 361 14.35 -91.17 -72.87
CA LEU A 361 14.59 -92.43 -72.17
C LEU A 361 13.49 -93.46 -72.43
N VAL A 362 12.22 -93.03 -72.43
CA VAL A 362 11.08 -93.90 -72.76
C VAL A 362 11.14 -94.37 -74.22
N CYS A 363 11.50 -93.48 -75.16
CA CYS A 363 11.68 -93.84 -76.57
C CYS A 363 12.84 -94.81 -76.77
N GLU A 364 13.97 -94.60 -76.09
CA GLU A 364 15.13 -95.50 -76.15
C GLU A 364 14.80 -96.87 -75.56
N ALA A 365 14.11 -96.92 -74.42
CA ALA A 365 13.64 -98.17 -73.82
C ALA A 365 12.71 -98.95 -74.76
N LYS A 366 11.80 -98.26 -75.46
CA LYS A 366 10.96 -98.86 -76.50
C LYS A 366 11.78 -99.40 -77.67
N LEU A 367 12.75 -98.65 -78.17
CA LEU A 367 13.63 -99.10 -79.26
C LEU A 367 14.42 -100.34 -78.86
N ARG A 368 14.95 -100.41 -77.63
CA ARG A 368 15.67 -101.60 -77.13
C ARG A 368 14.77 -102.84 -77.00
N GLN A 369 13.47 -102.66 -76.74
CA GLN A 369 12.49 -103.76 -76.73
C GLN A 369 12.14 -104.26 -78.15
N SER A 370 12.26 -103.42 -79.18
CA SER A 370 11.97 -103.79 -80.58
C SER A 370 13.10 -104.54 -81.29
N TRP A 371 14.27 -104.68 -80.65
CA TRP A 371 15.47 -105.34 -81.20
C TRP A 371 15.74 -106.70 -80.53
N VAL A 372 14.81 -107.19 -79.71
CA VAL A 372 14.69 -108.56 -79.20
C VAL A 372 13.48 -109.19 -79.90
#